data_AF-A0A1S1WY19-F1
#
_entry.id   AF-A0A1S1WY19-F1
#
_cell.length_a   1.000
_cell.length_b   1.000
_cell.length_c   1.000
_cell.angle_alpha   90.00
_cell.angle_beta   90.00
_cell.angle_gamma   90.00
#
_symmetry.space_group_name_H-M   'P 1'
#
loop_
_entity.id
_entity.type
_entity.pdbx_description
1 polymer ?
#
loop_
_entity_poly.entity_id
_entity_poly.type
_entity_poly.pdbx_seq_one_letter_code
_entity_poly.pdbx_strand_id
1 'polypeptide(L)'
;MSSWEGCVRAGFGLLLCCLGSQAAAADVDCSRAIAPQRCQAYQQGLRSCLDLAEPQRRVCLAYYTPPLSCQRQRDAKRCEALLAAQASCEGMTGAGRRQCIDERLPSGDCSRLPQSCAEGACDSSRRRGAGWCLSAPPLAD
;
A
#
# COMPACT_ATOMS: atom_id res chain seq x y z
N MET A 1 -39.30 -41.15 43.31
CA MET A 1 -37.84 -41.21 43.50
C MET A 1 -37.22 -41.32 42.11
N SER A 2 -37.34 -40.33 41.22
CA SER A 2 -37.08 -38.89 41.38
C SER A 2 -35.65 -38.65 41.83
N SER A 3 -34.75 -38.49 40.86
CA SER A 3 -33.94 -37.28 40.70
C SER A 3 -32.94 -37.55 39.59
N TRP A 4 -32.98 -36.74 38.53
CA TRP A 4 -31.86 -36.19 37.73
C TRP A 4 -32.50 -35.44 36.58
N GLU A 5 -32.94 -34.24 36.91
CA GLU A 5 -33.67 -33.31 36.06
C GLU A 5 -32.81 -32.05 35.91
N GLY A 6 -32.73 -31.53 34.68
CA GLY A 6 -32.19 -30.21 34.34
C GLY A 6 -30.73 -30.22 33.86
N CYS A 7 -30.33 -29.78 32.68
CA CYS A 7 -31.04 -29.01 31.66
C CYS A 7 -30.43 -29.30 30.28
N VAL A 8 -31.25 -29.87 29.41
CA VAL A 8 -31.13 -29.72 27.95
C VAL A 8 -31.50 -28.28 27.60
N ARG A 9 -30.60 -27.50 26.99
CA ARG A 9 -30.96 -26.48 25.98
C ARG A 9 -29.75 -25.85 25.29
N ALA A 10 -29.81 -25.89 23.95
CA ALA A 10 -29.05 -25.12 22.95
C ALA A 10 -27.56 -25.51 22.85
N GLY A 11 -27.07 -26.21 21.83
CA GLY A 11 -27.47 -26.21 20.43
C GLY A 11 -26.35 -25.54 19.62
N PHE A 12 -25.62 -26.34 18.84
CA PHE A 12 -24.79 -25.91 17.71
C PHE A 12 -23.91 -24.66 17.93
N GLY A 13 -22.71 -24.84 18.49
CA GLY A 13 -21.75 -23.74 18.49
C GLY A 13 -20.45 -24.08 19.18
N LEU A 14 -19.44 -24.46 18.39
CA LEU A 14 -18.00 -24.20 18.62
C LEU A 14 -17.12 -25.12 17.72
N LEU A 15 -17.32 -25.08 16.41
CA LEU A 15 -16.34 -25.70 15.48
C LEU A 15 -16.19 -24.96 14.14
N LEU A 16 -16.40 -23.63 14.15
CA LEU A 16 -16.28 -22.78 12.94
C LEU A 16 -15.63 -21.41 13.26
N CYS A 17 -14.52 -21.40 14.00
CA CYS A 17 -13.87 -20.14 14.42
C CYS A 17 -12.62 -19.73 13.62
N CYS A 18 -12.26 -20.43 12.52
CA CYS A 18 -11.01 -20.16 11.79
C CYS A 18 -11.15 -19.89 10.28
N LEU A 19 -12.35 -19.82 9.70
CA LEU A 19 -12.52 -19.47 8.29
C LEU A 19 -13.28 -18.15 8.15
N GLY A 20 -12.57 -17.03 8.10
CA GLY A 20 -13.26 -15.76 7.90
C GLY A 20 -12.48 -14.45 7.96
N SER A 21 -11.18 -14.42 7.66
CA SER A 21 -10.48 -13.14 7.45
C SER A 21 -10.08 -12.98 5.99
N GLN A 22 -11.04 -13.17 5.08
CA GLN A 22 -10.88 -12.75 3.70
C GLN A 22 -11.21 -11.26 3.64
N ALA A 23 -10.19 -10.42 3.82
CA ALA A 23 -10.26 -9.02 3.44
C ALA A 23 -10.32 -8.94 1.92
N ALA A 24 -11.50 -9.22 1.35
CA ALA A 24 -11.81 -8.87 -0.01
C ALA A 24 -11.69 -7.35 -0.09
N ALA A 25 -10.80 -6.88 -0.97
CA ALA A 25 -10.69 -5.48 -1.33
C ALA A 25 -11.98 -5.07 -2.03
N ALA A 26 -13.00 -4.76 -1.23
CA ALA A 26 -14.26 -4.26 -1.73
C ALA A 26 -13.99 -2.94 -2.46
N ASP A 27 -14.52 -2.82 -3.66
CA ASP A 27 -14.61 -1.54 -4.36
C ASP A 27 -15.50 -0.63 -3.50
N VAL A 28 -14.86 0.20 -2.67
CA VAL A 28 -15.57 1.08 -1.73
C VAL A 28 -16.21 2.20 -2.53
N ASP A 29 -17.52 2.43 -2.36
CA ASP A 29 -18.15 3.62 -2.93
C ASP A 29 -17.67 4.88 -2.19
N CYS A 30 -16.63 5.52 -2.71
CA CYS A 30 -16.06 6.73 -2.11
C CYS A 30 -17.01 7.94 -2.15
N SER A 31 -18.09 7.91 -2.94
CA SER A 31 -19.06 9.01 -2.99
C SER A 31 -19.84 9.17 -1.67
N ARG A 32 -19.94 8.09 -0.87
CA ARG A 32 -20.64 8.07 0.42
C ARG A 32 -19.71 8.24 1.61
N ALA A 33 -18.40 8.37 1.39
CA ALA A 33 -17.44 8.55 2.46
C ALA A 33 -17.51 9.97 3.05
N ILE A 34 -17.25 10.10 4.36
CA ILE A 34 -17.15 11.40 5.05
C ILE A 34 -16.10 12.30 4.38
N ALA A 35 -15.03 11.69 3.86
CA ALA A 35 -13.96 12.37 3.13
C ALA A 35 -13.75 11.69 1.76
N PRO A 36 -14.55 12.04 0.74
CA PRO A 36 -14.54 11.35 -0.56
C PRO A 36 -13.17 11.44 -1.25
N GLN A 37 -12.52 12.60 -1.19
CA GLN A 37 -11.18 12.80 -1.78
C GLN A 37 -10.10 11.94 -1.11
N ARG A 38 -10.17 11.76 0.22
CA ARG A 38 -9.24 10.87 0.94
C ARG A 38 -9.48 9.42 0.59
N CYS A 39 -10.74 9.02 0.49
CA CYS A 39 -11.12 7.69 0.06
C CYS A 39 -10.56 7.39 -1.34
N GLN A 40 -10.74 8.30 -2.30
CA GLN A 40 -10.23 8.13 -3.66
C GLN A 40 -8.70 7.99 -3.69
N ALA A 41 -7.96 8.85 -2.98
CA ALA A 41 -6.51 8.74 -2.89
C ALA A 41 -6.09 7.39 -2.29
N TYR A 42 -6.75 6.98 -1.20
CA TYR A 42 -6.48 5.71 -0.55
C TYR A 42 -6.76 4.51 -1.46
N GLN A 43 -7.81 4.57 -2.28
CA GLN A 43 -8.10 3.52 -3.26
C GLN A 43 -7.01 3.38 -4.32
N GLN A 44 -6.44 4.49 -4.78
CA GLN A 44 -5.31 4.46 -5.73
C GLN A 44 -4.09 3.75 -5.13
N GLY A 45 -3.79 4.04 -3.87
CA GLY A 45 -2.77 3.33 -3.11
C GLY A 45 -3.11 1.85 -2.94
N LEU A 46 -4.35 1.54 -2.51
CA LEU A 46 -4.82 0.17 -2.32
C LEU A 46 -4.66 -0.66 -3.58
N ARG A 47 -5.09 -0.18 -4.76
CA ARG A 47 -4.93 -0.89 -6.04
C ARG A 47 -3.48 -1.32 -6.31
N SER A 48 -2.51 -0.57 -5.79
CA SER A 48 -1.09 -0.88 -5.91
C SER A 48 -0.59 -1.86 -4.84
N CYS A 49 -1.35 -2.12 -3.77
CA CYS A 49 -0.89 -2.85 -2.57
C CYS A 49 -1.78 -4.05 -2.19
N LEU A 50 -2.79 -4.40 -2.99
CA LEU A 50 -3.77 -5.46 -2.70
C LEU A 50 -3.12 -6.85 -2.49
N ASP A 51 -2.03 -7.12 -3.21
CA ASP A 51 -1.27 -8.37 -3.21
C ASP A 51 -0.38 -8.56 -1.97
N LEU A 52 -0.25 -7.55 -1.12
CA LEU A 52 0.63 -7.60 0.06
C LEU A 52 -0.14 -7.93 1.33
N ALA A 53 0.51 -8.66 2.24
CA ALA A 53 0.02 -8.88 3.61
C ALA A 53 0.05 -7.59 4.44
N GLU A 54 -0.74 -7.53 5.52
CA GLU A 54 -1.01 -6.30 6.29
C GLU A 54 0.23 -5.46 6.68
N PRO A 55 1.32 -6.01 7.26
CA PRO A 55 2.45 -5.16 7.64
C PRO A 55 3.14 -4.55 6.41
N GLN A 56 3.34 -5.31 5.33
CA GLN A 56 3.91 -4.82 4.09
C GLN A 56 2.97 -3.86 3.35
N ARG A 57 1.66 -4.13 3.40
CA ARG A 57 0.62 -3.31 2.79
C ARG A 57 0.59 -1.91 3.38
N ARG A 58 0.76 -1.75 4.69
CA ARG A 58 0.84 -0.41 5.33
C ARG A 58 2.00 0.42 4.80
N VAL A 59 3.17 -0.19 4.65
CA VAL A 59 4.36 0.47 4.07
C VAL A 59 4.11 0.84 2.60
N CYS A 60 3.55 -0.08 1.82
CA CYS A 60 3.19 0.17 0.43
C CYS A 60 2.18 1.32 0.30
N LEU A 61 1.13 1.34 1.13
CA LEU A 61 0.13 2.40 1.13
C LEU A 61 0.74 3.77 1.45
N ALA A 62 1.71 3.84 2.35
CA ALA A 62 2.41 5.10 2.65
C ALA A 62 3.19 5.64 1.44
N TYR A 63 3.65 4.76 0.55
CA TYR A 63 4.41 5.15 -0.65
C TYR A 63 3.49 5.49 -1.84
N TYR A 64 2.50 4.65 -2.12
CA TYR A 64 1.64 4.78 -3.30
C TYR A 64 0.33 5.53 -3.05
N THR A 65 0.03 5.98 -1.83
CA THR A 65 -1.13 6.86 -1.60
C THR A 65 -0.71 8.31 -1.77
N PRO A 66 -1.20 9.03 -2.79
CA PRO A 66 -0.83 10.43 -2.96
C PRO A 66 -1.47 11.27 -1.84
N PRO A 67 -0.77 12.30 -1.35
CA PRO A 67 -1.36 13.27 -0.44
C PRO A 67 -2.42 14.10 -1.20
N LEU A 68 -3.39 14.66 -0.46
CA LEU A 68 -4.45 15.46 -1.06
C LEU A 68 -3.98 16.73 -1.78
N SER A 69 -2.77 17.21 -1.47
CA SER A 69 -2.19 18.40 -2.07
C SER A 69 -0.69 18.24 -2.22
N CYS A 70 -0.23 18.15 -3.47
CA CYS A 70 1.19 18.06 -3.80
C CYS A 70 1.97 19.35 -3.49
N GLN A 71 1.31 20.51 -3.56
CA GLN A 71 1.93 21.81 -3.25
C GLN A 71 2.43 21.91 -1.81
N ARG A 72 1.86 21.13 -0.89
CA ARG A 72 2.27 21.11 0.53
C ARG A 72 3.34 20.06 0.83
N GLN A 73 3.81 19.33 -0.19
CA GLN A 73 4.85 18.32 -0.03
C GLN A 73 6.23 18.92 -0.20
N ARG A 74 7.21 18.37 0.52
CA ARG A 74 8.63 18.71 0.32
C ARG A 74 9.10 18.45 -1.11
N ASP A 75 8.54 17.43 -1.75
CA ASP A 75 8.82 17.03 -3.11
C ASP A 75 7.51 17.05 -3.93
N ALA A 76 7.08 18.26 -4.29
CA ALA A 76 5.87 18.49 -5.07
C ALA A 76 5.95 17.83 -6.46
N LYS A 77 7.13 17.86 -7.09
CA LYS A 77 7.38 17.29 -8.42
C LYS A 77 7.16 15.77 -8.43
N ARG A 78 7.70 15.06 -7.43
CA ARG A 78 7.48 13.61 -7.31
C ARG A 78 6.03 13.28 -6.99
N CYS A 79 5.36 14.09 -6.16
CA CYS A 79 3.93 13.91 -5.88
C CYS A 79 3.07 14.07 -7.16
N GLU A 80 3.32 15.11 -7.95
CA GLU A 80 2.63 15.33 -9.23
C GLU A 80 2.90 14.19 -10.22
N ALA A 81 4.14 13.71 -10.28
CA ALA A 81 4.50 12.55 -11.10
C ALA A 81 3.81 11.27 -10.62
N LEU A 82 3.64 11.07 -9.30
CA LEU A 82 2.89 9.93 -8.77
C LEU A 82 1.43 9.96 -9.20
N LEU A 83 0.78 11.13 -9.14
CA LEU A 83 -0.59 11.30 -9.62
C LEU A 83 -0.71 10.99 -11.11
N ALA A 84 0.20 11.53 -11.93
CA ALA A 84 0.23 11.27 -13.38
C ALA A 84 0.49 9.79 -13.70
N ALA A 85 1.42 9.15 -12.98
CA ALA A 85 1.75 7.74 -13.14
C ALA A 85 0.55 6.86 -12.79
N GLN A 86 -0.15 7.15 -11.70
CA GLN A 86 -1.34 6.40 -11.28
C GLN A 86 -2.46 6.44 -12.32
N ALA A 87 -2.70 7.60 -12.93
CA ALA A 87 -3.64 7.74 -14.04
C ALA A 87 -3.20 6.93 -15.27
N SER A 88 -1.90 6.95 -15.60
CA SER A 88 -1.38 6.21 -16.76
C SER A 88 -1.36 4.69 -16.58
N CYS A 89 -1.34 4.21 -15.33
CA CYS A 89 -1.28 2.79 -14.98
C CYS A 89 -2.66 2.21 -14.60
N GLU A 90 -3.75 2.95 -14.83
CA GLU A 90 -5.13 2.46 -14.65
C GLU A 90 -5.36 1.10 -15.33
N GLY A 91 -6.24 0.28 -14.74
CA GLY A 91 -6.47 -1.10 -15.16
C GLY A 91 -5.47 -2.13 -14.64
N MET A 92 -4.27 -1.71 -14.19
CA MET A 92 -3.32 -2.60 -13.51
C MET A 92 -3.58 -2.64 -12.00
N THR A 93 -3.20 -3.74 -11.34
CA THR A 93 -3.24 -3.88 -9.86
C THR A 93 -1.99 -4.57 -9.33
N GLY A 94 -1.77 -4.47 -8.01
CA GLY A 94 -0.69 -5.12 -7.28
C GLY A 94 0.70 -4.82 -7.81
N ALA A 95 1.57 -5.84 -7.85
CA ALA A 95 2.95 -5.71 -8.31
C ALA A 95 3.11 -5.09 -9.70
N GLY A 96 2.28 -5.48 -10.67
CA GLY A 96 2.33 -4.92 -12.02
C GLY A 96 2.01 -3.42 -12.06
N ARG A 97 1.05 -2.98 -11.24
CA ARG A 97 0.75 -1.53 -11.10
C ARG A 97 1.93 -0.78 -10.47
N ARG A 98 2.55 -1.34 -9.42
CA ARG A 98 3.72 -0.73 -8.78
C ARG A 98 4.88 -0.54 -9.75
N GLN A 99 5.22 -1.57 -10.51
CA GLN A 99 6.26 -1.50 -11.55
C GLN A 99 5.97 -0.38 -12.56
N CYS A 100 4.75 -0.35 -13.10
CA CYS A 100 4.33 0.69 -14.04
C CYS A 100 4.48 2.11 -13.45
N ILE A 101 4.10 2.29 -12.17
CA ILE A 101 4.21 3.59 -11.49
C ILE A 101 5.68 3.95 -11.27
N ASP A 102 6.49 3.04 -10.76
CA ASP A 102 7.89 3.31 -10.40
C ASP A 102 8.74 3.68 -11.62
N GLU A 103 8.48 3.08 -12.78
CA GLU A 103 9.13 3.43 -14.05
C GLU A 103 8.86 4.88 -14.51
N ARG A 104 7.77 5.50 -14.01
CA ARG A 104 7.33 6.84 -14.40
C ARG A 104 7.65 7.90 -13.34
N LEU A 105 8.07 7.48 -12.15
CA LEU A 105 8.46 8.40 -11.09
C LEU A 105 9.84 9.00 -11.37
N PRO A 106 10.04 10.31 -11.11
CA PRO A 106 11.37 10.89 -11.15
C PRO A 106 12.23 10.31 -10.01
N SER A 107 13.53 10.19 -10.28
CA SER A 107 14.54 9.94 -9.24
C SER A 107 14.37 10.96 -8.11
N GLY A 108 14.38 10.52 -6.86
CA GLY A 108 14.24 11.43 -5.71
C GLY A 108 15.36 12.48 -5.68
N ASP A 109 15.03 13.72 -5.34
CA ASP A 109 16.00 14.80 -5.20
C ASP A 109 16.82 14.61 -3.90
N CYS A 110 17.97 13.94 -4.01
CA CYS A 110 18.91 13.71 -2.91
C CYS A 110 19.57 15.00 -2.38
N SER A 111 19.40 16.12 -3.07
CA SER A 111 20.12 17.39 -2.82
C SER A 111 19.76 18.12 -1.51
N ARG A 112 18.83 17.61 -0.69
CA ARG A 112 18.33 18.28 0.54
C ARG A 112 18.35 17.44 1.83
N LEU A 113 18.96 16.25 1.84
CA LEU A 113 19.05 15.39 3.03
C LEU A 113 20.51 15.21 3.49
N PRO A 114 20.97 15.96 4.50
CA PRO A 114 22.39 15.99 4.89
C PRO A 114 22.91 14.76 5.66
N GLN A 115 22.11 13.71 5.88
CA GLN A 115 22.56 12.54 6.66
C GLN A 115 22.11 11.17 6.11
N SER A 116 21.45 11.10 4.96
CA SER A 116 21.05 9.81 4.35
C SER A 116 21.64 9.57 2.97
N CYS A 117 22.68 10.31 2.60
CA CYS A 117 23.51 10.01 1.45
C CYS A 117 24.96 9.93 1.91
N ALA A 118 25.35 8.83 2.58
CA ALA A 118 26.76 8.52 2.76
C ALA A 118 27.30 7.97 1.43
N GLU A 119 28.41 8.55 0.99
CA GLU A 119 29.06 8.46 -0.31
C GLU A 119 28.87 7.15 -1.10
N GLY A 120 28.26 7.28 -2.29
CA GLY A 120 28.43 6.29 -3.36
C GLY A 120 27.29 6.14 -4.39
N ALA A 121 26.08 6.62 -4.13
CA ALA A 121 24.88 6.20 -4.89
C ALA A 121 24.31 7.18 -5.95
N CYS A 122 25.03 8.26 -6.29
CA CYS A 122 24.63 9.17 -7.38
C CYS A 122 25.79 9.41 -8.35
N ASP A 123 25.89 8.61 -9.41
CA ASP A 123 26.73 8.97 -10.57
C ASP A 123 25.86 9.68 -11.62
N SER A 124 26.09 10.97 -11.81
CA SER A 124 25.35 11.82 -12.76
C SER A 124 25.80 11.62 -14.22
N SER A 125 26.75 10.73 -14.50
CA SER A 125 27.25 10.51 -15.85
C SER A 125 27.66 9.05 -16.10
N ARG A 126 26.66 8.20 -16.35
CA ARG A 126 26.79 6.86 -16.93
C ARG A 126 27.58 5.86 -16.07
N ARG A 127 26.91 5.17 -15.13
CA ARG A 127 27.42 3.87 -14.63
C ARG A 127 26.39 2.98 -13.95
N ARG A 128 26.70 1.68 -14.10
CA ARG A 128 26.06 0.47 -13.60
C ARG A 128 25.90 0.48 -12.08
N GLY A 129 24.77 -0.05 -11.60
CA GLY A 129 24.62 -0.56 -10.23
C GLY A 129 23.66 0.26 -9.36
N ALA A 130 22.59 -0.40 -8.93
CA ALA A 130 21.47 0.05 -8.09
C ALA A 130 21.90 0.62 -6.71
N GLY A 131 21.06 1.29 -5.92
CA GLY A 131 19.60 1.42 -5.89
C GLY A 131 19.25 2.58 -4.94
N TRP A 132 18.00 2.99 -4.75
CA TRP A 132 17.08 2.27 -3.86
C TRP A 132 17.81 1.71 -2.62
N CYS A 133 18.34 2.60 -1.78
CA CYS A 133 18.90 2.22 -0.48
C CYS A 133 17.78 2.10 0.56
N LEU A 134 16.98 1.04 0.46
CA LEU A 134 16.42 0.30 1.59
C LEU A 134 15.93 -1.03 1.04
N SER A 135 16.56 -2.08 1.55
CA SER A 135 16.33 -3.48 1.29
C SER A 135 14.84 -3.81 1.19
N ALA A 136 14.44 -4.35 0.04
CA ALA A 136 13.25 -5.20 -0.01
C ALA A 136 13.44 -6.33 1.02
N PRO A 137 12.48 -6.61 1.92
CA PRO A 137 12.56 -7.82 2.72
C PRO A 137 12.47 -9.03 1.77
N PRO A 138 13.26 -10.10 1.97
CA PRO A 138 13.11 -11.31 1.17
C PRO A 138 11.72 -11.90 1.43
N LEU A 139 10.93 -12.07 0.37
CA LEU A 139 9.83 -13.03 0.35
C LEU A 139 10.49 -14.41 0.43
N ALA A 140 10.38 -15.05 1.60
CA ALA A 140 10.80 -16.42 1.79
C ALA A 140 9.82 -17.37 1.09
N ASP A 141 10.37 -18.36 0.38
CA ASP A 141 9.69 -19.52 -0.21
C ASP A 141 9.16 -20.44 0.91
#